data_AF-A0A2N0LNY5-F1
#
_entry.id   AF-A0A2N0LNY5-F1
#
_cell.length_a   1.000
_cell.length_b   1.000
_cell.length_c   1.000
_cell.angle_alpha   90.00
_cell.angle_beta   90.00
_cell.angle_gamma   90.00
#
_symmetry.space_group_name_H-M   'P 1'
#
loop_
_entity.id
_entity.type
_entity.pdbx_description
1 polymer ?
#
loop_
_entity_poly.entity_id
_entity_poly.type
_entity_poly.pdbx_seq_one_letter_code
_entity_poly.pdbx_strand_id
1 'polypeptide(L)' 'MNVSITNETLKAMIRDYNGLELSDEELDLVRPELESYLAELKKLEELDLSDVLSGRLMHLPE' A
#
# COMPACT_ATOMS: atom_id res chain seq x y z
N MET A 1 -13.83 0.05 -5.18
CA MET A 1 -13.68 -1.40 -4.90
C MET A 1 -13.19 -1.58 -3.46
N ASN A 2 -13.97 -2.24 -2.60
CA ASN A 2 -13.51 -2.63 -1.27
C ASN A 2 -12.55 -3.81 -1.46
N VAL A 3 -11.25 -3.55 -1.36
CA VAL A 3 -10.23 -4.59 -1.49
C VAL A 3 -10.08 -5.20 -0.11
N SER A 4 -10.88 -6.23 0.21
CA SER A 4 -10.64 -7.02 1.41
C SER A 4 -9.54 -8.02 1.10
N ILE A 5 -8.35 -7.83 1.65
CA ILE A 5 -7.24 -8.78 1.48
C ILE A 5 -7.52 -10.01 2.35
N THR A 6 -7.48 -11.19 1.74
CA THR A 6 -7.67 -12.46 2.47
C THR A 6 -6.49 -12.77 3.39
N ASN A 7 -6.72 -13.53 4.47
CA ASN A 7 -5.65 -13.97 5.39
C ASN A 7 -4.55 -14.70 4.63
N GLU A 8 -4.91 -15.55 3.68
CA GLU A 8 -3.95 -16.29 2.86
C GLU A 8 -3.06 -15.37 2.03
N THR A 9 -3.62 -14.26 1.50
CA THR A 9 -2.82 -13.26 0.80
C THR A 9 -1.87 -12.54 1.76
N LEU A 10 -2.34 -12.16 2.95
CA LEU A 10 -1.49 -11.53 3.97
C LEU A 10 -0.36 -12.46 4.42
N LYS A 11 -0.64 -13.74 4.67
CA LYS A 11 0.37 -14.76 5.01
C LYS A 11 1.39 -14.94 3.89
N ALA A 12 0.94 -14.98 2.63
CA ALA A 12 1.84 -15.05 1.49
C ALA A 12 2.76 -13.81 1.42
N MET A 13 2.22 -12.61 1.61
CA MET A 13 3.02 -11.38 1.65
C MET A 13 4.02 -11.39 2.81
N ILE A 14 3.60 -11.76 4.02
CA ILE A 14 4.50 -11.89 5.18
C ILE A 14 5.67 -12.81 4.84
N ARG A 15 5.40 -13.97 4.23
CA ARG A 15 6.46 -14.91 3.83
C ARG A 15 7.39 -14.30 2.77
N ASP A 16 6.84 -13.65 1.75
CA ASP A 16 7.61 -13.12 0.62
C ASP A 16 8.47 -11.91 1.02
N TYR A 17 8.11 -11.19 2.09
CA TYR A 17 8.86 -10.07 2.65
C TYR A 17 9.68 -10.41 3.91
N ASN A 18 9.89 -11.69 4.23
CA ASN A 18 10.57 -12.16 5.45
C ASN A 18 10.00 -11.54 6.75
N GLY A 19 8.69 -11.38 6.81
CA GLY A 19 7.96 -10.88 7.97
C GLY A 19 7.85 -11.92 9.09
N LEU A 20 7.24 -11.49 10.20
CA LEU A 20 6.92 -12.35 11.33
C LEU A 20 5.70 -13.22 11.00
N GLU A 21 5.80 -14.54 11.20
CA GLU A 21 4.63 -15.41 11.09
C GLU A 21 3.58 -15.01 12.13
N LEU A 22 2.35 -14.84 11.67
CA LEU A 22 1.19 -14.50 12.50
C LEU A 22 0.13 -15.58 12.34
N SER A 23 -0.50 -15.95 13.46
CA SER A 23 -1.71 -16.78 13.45
C SER A 23 -2.90 -16.02 12.85
N ASP A 24 -3.97 -16.74 12.50
CA ASP A 24 -5.19 -16.11 11.99
C ASP A 24 -5.83 -15.17 13.02
N GLU A 25 -5.78 -15.52 14.30
CA GLU A 25 -6.27 -14.67 15.39
C GLU A 25 -5.49 -13.35 15.50
N GLU A 26 -4.16 -13.41 15.36
CA GLU A 26 -3.32 -12.21 15.35
C GLU A 26 -3.53 -11.37 14.09
N LEU A 27 -3.74 -12.00 12.93
CA LEU A 27 -4.06 -11.31 11.68
C LEU A 27 -5.38 -10.54 11.78
N ASP A 28 -6.38 -11.10 12.45
CA ASP A 28 -7.67 -10.43 12.65
C ASP A 28 -7.56 -9.24 13.60
N LEU A 29 -6.64 -9.28 14.57
CA LEU A 29 -6.36 -8.13 15.44
C LEU A 29 -5.71 -6.96 14.69
N VAL A 30 -4.80 -7.23 13.75
CA VAL A 30 -4.08 -6.18 13.00
C VAL A 30 -4.83 -5.72 11.75
N ARG A 31 -5.84 -6.47 11.30
CA ARG A 31 -6.63 -6.17 10.10
C ARG A 31 -7.20 -4.75 10.06
N PRO A 32 -7.84 -4.21 11.12
CA PRO A 32 -8.39 -2.87 11.06
C PRO A 32 -7.35 -1.80 10.76
N GLU A 33 -6.13 -1.97 11.29
CA GLU A 33 -5.02 -1.04 11.06
C GLU A 33 -4.48 -1.15 9.64
N LEU A 34 -4.35 -2.37 9.11
CA LEU A 34 -3.96 -2.60 7.72
C LEU A 34 -4.96 -2.01 6.72
N GLU A 35 -6.27 -2.17 7.00
CA GLU A 35 -7.32 -1.57 6.18
C GLU A 35 -7.28 -0.04 6.23
N SER A 36 -6.96 0.54 7.39
CA SER A 36 -6.70 1.99 7.53
C SER A 36 -5.55 2.45 6.64
N TYR A 37 -4.39 1.78 6.70
CA TYR A 37 -3.25 2.14 5.84
C TYR A 37 -3.56 1.99 4.35
N LEU A 38 -4.27 0.95 3.94
CA LEU A 38 -4.71 0.77 2.56
C LEU A 38 -5.66 1.90 2.10
N ALA A 39 -6.54 2.37 2.99
CA ALA A 39 -7.42 3.48 2.70
C ALA A 39 -6.63 4.80 2.52
N GLU A 40 -5.61 5.05 3.35
CA GLU A 40 -4.74 6.22 3.19
C GLU A 40 -3.89 6.16 1.91
N LEU A 41 -3.37 4.97 1.55
CA LEU A 41 -2.61 4.77 0.30
C LEU A 41 -3.44 5.09 -0.95
N LYS A 42 -4.74 4.79 -0.96
CA LYS A 42 -5.62 5.18 -2.08
C LYS A 42 -5.72 6.69 -2.25
N LYS A 43 -5.73 7.45 -1.15
CA LYS A 43 -5.72 8.92 -1.21
C LYS A 43 -4.43 9.44 -1.84
N LEU A 44 -3.32 8.73 -1.64
CA LEU A 44 -2.05 9.05 -2.28
C LEU A 44 -2.06 8.74 -3.78
N GLU A 45 -2.74 7.66 -4.21
CA GLU A 45 -2.92 7.34 -5.64
C GLU A 45 -3.77 8.41 -6.36
N GLU A 46 -4.74 8.99 -5.66
CA GLU A 46 -5.59 10.09 -6.16
C GLU A 46 -4.92 11.47 -6.09
N LEU A 47 -3.72 11.57 -5.50
CA LEU A 47 -3.01 12.84 -5.34
C LEU A 47 -2.42 13.31 -6.67
N ASP A 48 -3.04 14.33 -7.26
CA ASP A 48 -2.49 15.02 -8.43
C ASP A 48 -1.39 16.02 -8.01
N LEU A 49 -0.16 15.76 -8.47
CA LEU A 49 1.01 16.61 -8.24
C LEU A 49 1.42 17.42 -9.48
N SER A 50 0.62 17.40 -10.55
CA SER A 50 0.93 18.07 -11.82
C SER A 50 1.18 19.58 -11.69
N ASP A 51 0.51 20.24 -10.74
CA ASP A 51 0.71 21.65 -10.43
C ASP A 51 1.97 21.95 -9.59
N VAL A 52 2.53 20.95 -8.91
CA VAL A 52 3.72 21.08 -8.04
C VAL A 52 4.99 20.68 -8.80
N LEU A 53 4.94 19.57 -9.54
CA LEU A 53 5.99 19.11 -10.44
C LEU A 53 5.73 19.72 -11.82
N SER A 54 6.06 21.00 -11.98
CA SER A 54 6.02 21.64 -13.30
C SER A 54 6.77 20.75 -14.30
N GLY A 55 6.05 20.26 -15.31
CA GLY A 55 6.53 19.38 -16.39
C GLY A 55 7.66 19.94 -17.25
N ARG A 56 8.35 20.99 -16.80
CA ARG A 56 9.71 21.33 -17.24
C ARG A 56 10.69 20.30 -16.69
N LEU A 57 10.54 19.05 -17.14
CA LEU A 57 11.69 18.20 -17.39
C LEU A 57 12.73 19.09 -18.07
N MET A 58 13.88 19.31 -17.44
CA MET A 58 14.99 19.98 -18.11
C MET A 58 15.28 19.20 -19.38
N HIS A 59 15.02 19.79 -20.54
CA HIS A 59 15.60 19.33 -21.79
C HIS A 59 17.12 19.44 -21.61
N LEU A 60 17.76 18.33 -21.28
CA LEU A 60 19.21 18.23 -21.33
C LEU A 60 19.59 18.35 -22.82
N PRO A 61 20.40 19.36 -23.21
CA PRO A 61 20.92 19.43 -24.56
C PRO A 61 21.89 18.25 -24.79
N GLU A 62 21.84 17.69 -26.00
CA GLU A 62 22.73 16.60 -26.46
C GLU A 62 24.23 16.93 -26.31
#